data_AF-A0A2X2W3F4-F1
#
_entry.id   AF-A0A2X2W3F4-F1
#
_cell.length_a   1.000
_cell.length_b   1.000
_cell.length_c   1.000
_cell.angle_alpha   90.00
_cell.angle_beta   90.00
_cell.angle_gamma   90.00
#
_symmetry.space_group_name_H-M   'P 1'
#
loop_
_entity.id
_entity.type
_entity.pdbx_description
1 polymer ?
#
loop_
_entity_poly.entity_id
_entity_poly.type
_entity_poly.pdbx_seq_one_letter_code
_entity_poly.pdbx_strand_id
1 'polypeptide(L)'
;MKTKVAAIYGKQDVRIREFELPEITDNELLVSVISDSVCLSTWKAATLGSEHKRVPDDLENHPVITGHECAGIIVEVGKNLTDKYKKGQRFVLQPAMGLPSGIFSGI
;
A
#
# COMPACT_ATOMS: atom_id res chain seq x y z
N MET A 1 -13.87 -3.19 -5.84
CA MET A 1 -13.95 -1.71 -6.02
C MET A 1 -12.82 -1.25 -6.93
N LYS A 2 -13.08 -0.51 -8.01
CA LYS A 2 -12.01 0.08 -8.84
C LYS A 2 -11.24 1.16 -8.08
N THR A 3 -9.92 1.06 -8.10
CA THR A 3 -9.00 2.03 -7.49
C THR A 3 -7.91 2.44 -8.46
N LYS A 4 -7.42 3.68 -8.34
CA LYS A 4 -6.27 4.19 -9.08
C LYS A 4 -5.05 4.20 -8.18
N VAL A 5 -3.93 3.70 -8.69
CA VAL A 5 -2.67 3.67 -7.95
C VAL A 5 -1.51 4.10 -8.85
N ALA A 6 -0.45 4.62 -8.23
CA ALA A 6 0.85 4.74 -8.87
C ALA A 6 1.64 3.45 -8.61
N ALA A 7 2.10 2.79 -9.67
CA ALA A 7 2.82 1.54 -9.56
C ALA A 7 4.13 1.57 -10.36
N ILE A 8 5.17 0.99 -9.78
CA ILE A 8 6.51 0.85 -10.37
C ILE A 8 6.51 -0.40 -11.26
N TYR A 9 6.77 -0.19 -12.56
CA TYR A 9 6.91 -1.26 -13.56
C TYR A 9 8.38 -1.52 -13.95
N GLY A 10 9.29 -0.67 -13.49
CA GLY A 10 10.70 -0.76 -13.80
C GLY A 10 11.46 0.48 -13.33
N LYS A 11 12.75 0.55 -13.67
CA LYS A 11 13.60 1.71 -13.36
C LYS A 11 13.03 2.97 -14.01
N GLN A 12 12.77 3.98 -13.20
CA GLN A 12 12.21 5.27 -13.60
C GLN A 12 10.86 5.15 -14.34
N ASP A 13 10.14 4.04 -14.14
CA ASP A 13 8.87 3.76 -14.81
C ASP A 13 7.76 3.60 -13.76
N VAL A 14 7.10 4.73 -13.46
CA VAL A 14 5.94 4.80 -12.57
C VAL A 14 4.72 5.15 -13.40
N ARG A 15 3.69 4.32 -13.33
CA ARG A 15 2.47 4.44 -14.13
C ARG A 15 1.25 4.56 -13.23
N ILE A 16 0.29 5.40 -13.63
CA ILE A 16 -1.04 5.38 -13.03
C ILE A 16 -1.84 4.24 -13.66
N ARG A 17 -2.37 3.35 -12.84
CA ARG A 17 -3.15 2.19 -13.28
C ARG A 17 -4.39 2.02 -12.44
N GLU A 18 -5.41 1.44 -13.04
CA GLU A 18 -6.63 1.04 -12.36
C GLU A 18 -6.55 -0.45 -12.00
N PHE A 19 -6.92 -0.76 -10.76
CA PHE A 19 -7.02 -2.13 -10.25
C PHE A 19 -8.39 -2.36 -9.66
N GLU A 20 -8.89 -3.59 -9.76
CA GLU A 20 -10.06 -4.02 -9.02
C GLU A 20 -9.60 -4.55 -7.66
N LEU A 21 -10.02 -3.89 -6.58
CA LEU A 21 -9.74 -4.39 -5.24
C LEU A 21 -10.63 -5.61 -4.94
N PRO A 22 -10.06 -6.66 -4.34
CA PRO A 22 -10.85 -7.77 -3.81
C PRO A 22 -11.73 -7.30 -2.64
N GLU A 23 -12.68 -8.15 -2.26
CA GLU A 23 -13.39 -7.96 -1.00
C GLU A 23 -12.42 -8.12 0.18
N ILE A 24 -12.63 -7.34 1.24
CA ILE A 24 -11.81 -7.47 2.44
C ILE A 24 -12.16 -8.73 3.21
N THR A 25 -11.20 -9.25 3.96
CA THR A 25 -11.42 -10.36 4.88
C THR A 25 -11.90 -9.88 6.25
N ASP A 26 -12.27 -10.85 7.10
CA ASP A 26 -12.70 -10.62 8.48
C ASP A 26 -11.66 -9.90 9.37
N ASN A 27 -10.38 -9.90 8.97
CA ASN A 27 -9.26 -9.35 9.74
C ASN A 27 -8.60 -8.12 9.08
N GLU A 28 -9.27 -7.50 8.09
CA GLU A 28 -8.73 -6.38 7.34
C GLU A 28 -9.59 -5.12 7.50
N LEU A 29 -8.98 -3.97 7.18
CA LEU A 29 -9.66 -2.69 7.06
C LEU A 29 -9.61 -2.26 5.61
N LEU A 30 -10.74 -1.82 5.05
CA LEU A 30 -10.73 -1.06 3.81
C LEU A 30 -10.60 0.42 4.16
N VAL A 31 -9.59 1.09 3.59
CA VAL A 31 -9.30 2.49 3.88
C VAL A 31 -9.27 3.29 2.58
N SER A 32 -9.98 4.41 2.55
CA SER A 32 -9.82 5.43 1.52
C SER A 32 -8.61 6.29 1.88
N VAL A 33 -7.51 6.13 1.14
CA VAL A 33 -6.34 7.00 1.27
C VAL A 33 -6.72 8.40 0.78
N ILE A 34 -6.54 9.41 1.64
CA ILE A 34 -6.84 10.81 1.33
C ILE A 34 -5.56 11.57 0.97
N SER A 35 -4.46 11.22 1.64
CA SER A 35 -3.14 11.80 1.39
C SER A 35 -2.07 10.76 1.63
N ASP A 36 -1.01 10.83 0.83
CA ASP A 36 0.23 10.06 0.99
C ASP A 36 1.38 10.98 0.58
N SER A 37 2.44 11.03 1.39
CA SER A 37 3.65 11.78 1.04
C SER A 37 4.65 10.92 0.27
N VAL A 38 5.56 11.59 -0.44
CA VAL A 38 6.63 10.89 -1.17
C VAL A 38 7.91 10.92 -0.35
N CYS A 39 8.27 9.77 0.20
CA CYS A 39 9.53 9.56 0.89
C CYS A 39 10.71 9.36 -0.09
N LEU A 40 11.92 9.61 0.40
CA LEU A 40 13.15 9.27 -0.33
C LEU A 40 13.25 7.78 -0.68
N SER A 41 12.69 6.90 0.16
CA SER A 41 12.62 5.46 -0.08
C SER A 41 11.78 5.13 -1.32
N THR A 42 10.63 5.79 -1.52
CA THR A 42 9.81 5.65 -2.73
C THR A 42 10.58 6.08 -3.96
N TRP A 43 11.27 7.22 -3.90
CA TRP A 43 12.12 7.69 -5.00
C TRP A 43 13.25 6.69 -5.32
N LYS A 44 13.91 6.14 -4.31
CA LYS A 44 14.97 5.16 -4.46
C LYS A 44 14.46 3.85 -5.09
N ALA A 45 13.29 3.37 -4.66
CA ALA A 45 12.63 2.20 -5.22
C ALA A 45 12.27 2.42 -6.70
N ALA A 46 11.66 3.55 -7.03
CA ALA A 46 11.33 3.91 -8.41
C ALA A 46 12.59 4.06 -9.29
N THR A 47 13.69 4.59 -8.75
CA THR A 47 14.93 4.78 -9.50
C THR A 47 15.63 3.45 -9.82
N LEU A 48 15.68 2.53 -8.85
CA LEU A 48 16.41 1.27 -8.96
C LEU A 48 15.57 0.12 -9.52
N GLY A 49 14.24 0.19 -9.45
CA GLY A 49 13.36 -0.93 -9.81
C GLY A 49 13.79 -2.19 -9.05
N SER A 50 13.87 -3.32 -9.76
CA SER A 50 14.28 -4.62 -9.21
C SER A 50 15.70 -4.66 -8.62
N GLU A 51 16.56 -3.67 -8.89
CA GLU A 51 17.85 -3.57 -8.19
C GLU A 51 17.72 -3.08 -6.73
N HIS A 52 16.53 -2.61 -6.34
CA HIS A 52 16.25 -2.28 -4.95
C HIS A 52 15.94 -3.55 -4.17
N LYS A 53 16.65 -3.80 -3.06
CA LYS A 53 16.49 -4.99 -2.19
C LYS A 53 15.08 -5.30 -1.67
N ARG A 54 14.13 -4.38 -1.82
CA ARG A 54 12.72 -4.52 -1.38
C ARG A 54 11.72 -4.45 -2.54
N VAL A 55 12.21 -4.42 -3.78
CA VAL A 55 11.37 -4.39 -4.98
C VAL A 55 11.58 -5.74 -5.67
N PRO A 56 10.52 -6.49 -5.99
CA PRO A 56 10.63 -7.77 -6.68
C PRO A 56 11.24 -7.66 -8.07
N ASP A 57 11.71 -8.80 -8.59
CA ASP A 57 12.29 -8.88 -9.95
C ASP A 57 11.23 -8.81 -11.06
N ASP A 58 10.00 -9.27 -10.79
CA ASP A 58 8.94 -9.40 -11.79
C ASP A 58 7.98 -8.20 -11.80
N LEU A 59 8.50 -7.00 -12.09
CA LEU A 59 7.71 -5.76 -12.07
C LEU A 59 6.72 -5.61 -13.22
N GLU A 60 6.88 -6.37 -14.31
CA GLU A 60 5.94 -6.33 -15.44
C GLU A 60 4.62 -7.00 -15.08
N ASN A 61 4.67 -8.17 -14.43
CA ASN A 61 3.48 -8.92 -14.04
C ASN A 61 3.03 -8.60 -12.61
N HIS A 62 3.97 -8.27 -11.72
CA HIS A 62 3.72 -7.96 -10.31
C HIS A 62 4.32 -6.59 -9.94
N PRO A 63 3.77 -5.49 -10.50
CA PRO A 63 4.27 -4.15 -10.24
C PRO A 63 4.07 -3.76 -8.77
N VAL A 64 5.00 -2.98 -8.22
CA VAL A 64 4.90 -2.49 -6.84
C VAL A 64 4.03 -1.25 -6.77
N ILE A 65 2.95 -1.31 -6.02
CA ILE A 65 2.14 -0.12 -5.69
C ILE A 65 2.92 0.73 -4.69
N THR A 66 3.06 2.02 -4.98
CA THR A 66 3.76 2.94 -4.08
C THR A 66 2.84 3.44 -2.96
N GLY A 67 3.44 3.74 -1.81
CA GLY A 67 2.81 4.53 -0.75
C GLY A 67 2.89 3.86 0.61
N HIS A 68 3.54 4.53 1.54
CA HIS A 68 3.74 4.03 2.91
C HIS A 68 3.71 5.13 3.96
N GLU A 69 3.37 6.36 3.57
CA GLU A 69 3.28 7.52 4.45
C GLU A 69 1.88 8.14 4.33
N CYS A 70 0.85 7.29 4.49
CA CYS A 70 -0.51 7.61 4.12
C CYS A 70 -1.46 7.80 5.32
N ALA A 71 -2.44 8.68 5.11
CA ALA A 71 -3.53 8.96 6.03
C ALA A 71 -4.86 8.92 5.28
N GLY A 72 -5.92 8.48 5.96
CA GLY A 72 -7.20 8.25 5.30
C GLY A 72 -8.37 8.04 6.25
N ILE A 73 -9.45 7.53 5.67
CA ILE A 73 -10.70 7.23 6.37
C ILE A 73 -11.03 5.75 6.19
N ILE A 74 -11.36 5.06 7.28
CA ILE A 74 -11.83 3.67 7.25
C ILE A 74 -13.22 3.65 6.59
N VAL A 75 -13.37 2.88 5.51
CA VAL A 75 -14.64 2.75 4.78
C VAL A 75 -15.35 1.43 5.07
N GLU A 76 -14.61 0.39 5.47
CA GLU A 76 -15.14 -0.91 5.87
C GLU A 76 -14.22 -1.57 6.91
N VAL A 77 -14.80 -2.37 7.80
CA VAL A 77 -14.11 -3.02 8.92
C VAL A 77 -14.48 -4.50 8.91
N GLY A 78 -13.47 -5.37 8.82
CA GLY A 78 -13.66 -6.81 8.95
C GLY A 78 -14.25 -7.18 10.32
N LYS A 79 -15.07 -8.23 10.35
CA LYS A 79 -15.91 -8.56 11.53
C LYS A 79 -15.12 -8.77 12.83
N ASN A 80 -13.87 -9.23 12.74
CA ASN A 80 -13.03 -9.50 13.92
C ASN A 80 -12.34 -8.25 14.47
N LEU A 81 -12.52 -7.08 13.83
CA LEU A 81 -11.87 -5.82 14.18
C LEU A 81 -12.85 -4.74 14.66
N THR A 82 -14.15 -5.04 14.73
CA THR A 82 -15.21 -4.06 15.03
C THR A 82 -15.21 -3.56 16.48
N ASP A 83 -14.56 -4.29 17.39
CA ASP A 83 -14.33 -3.86 18.78
C ASP A 83 -13.30 -2.72 18.87
N LYS A 84 -12.38 -2.64 17.89
CA LYS A 84 -11.28 -1.66 17.85
C LYS A 84 -11.51 -0.52 16.87
N TYR A 85 -12.12 -0.80 15.72
CA TYR A 85 -12.25 0.14 14.62
C TYR A 85 -13.70 0.33 14.18
N LYS A 86 -13.97 1.51 13.60
CA LYS A 86 -15.31 1.89 13.12
C LYS A 86 -15.19 2.59 11.77
N LYS A 87 -16.17 2.33 10.90
CA LYS A 87 -16.33 3.08 9.64
C LYS A 87 -16.41 4.58 9.91
N GLY A 88 -15.75 5.38 9.08
CA GLY A 88 -15.66 6.84 9.20
C GLY A 88 -14.53 7.34 10.11
N GLN A 89 -13.84 6.47 10.83
CA GLN A 89 -12.67 6.87 11.63
C GLN A 89 -11.50 7.29 10.74
N ARG A 90 -10.76 8.30 11.19
CA ARG A 90 -9.48 8.70 10.61
C ARG A 90 -8.41 7.68 10.99
N PHE A 91 -7.53 7.39 10.04
CA PHE A 91 -6.45 6.42 10.18
C PHE A 91 -5.14 6.98 9.63
N VAL A 92 -4.03 6.53 10.19
CA VAL A 92 -2.67 6.71 9.66
C VAL A 92 -1.99 5.34 9.60
N LEU A 93 -1.25 5.08 8.51
CA LEU A 93 -0.55 3.81 8.35
C LEU A 93 0.77 3.81 9.11
N GLN A 94 1.01 2.77 9.90
CA GLN A 94 2.34 2.44 10.42
C GLN A 94 2.93 1.30 9.57
N PRO A 95 3.78 1.60 8.57
CA PRO A 95 4.30 0.61 7.64
C PRO A 95 5.32 -0.34 8.30
N ALA A 96 6.11 0.20 9.24
CA ALA A 96 7.15 -0.53 9.94
C ALA A 96 6.63 -1.13 11.24
N MET A 97 6.23 -2.41 11.18
CA MET A 97 5.70 -3.15 12.33
C MET A 97 6.76 -3.91 13.13
N GLY A 98 7.98 -4.08 12.58
CA GLY A 98 9.07 -4.79 13.28
C GLY A 98 8.79 -6.28 13.53
N LEU A 99 7.94 -6.91 12.71
CA LEU A 99 7.58 -8.32 12.87
C LEU A 99 8.80 -9.23 12.60
N PRO A 100 8.92 -10.38 13.30
CA PRO A 100 10.00 -11.34 13.05
C PRO A 100 10.04 -11.86 11.60
N SER A 101 8.89 -11.85 10.92
CA SER A 101 8.75 -12.22 9.50
C SER A 101 9.38 -11.21 8.55
N GLY A 102 9.71 -10.00 9.00
CA GLY A 102 10.21 -8.92 8.16
C GLY A 102 9.17 -8.31 7.22
N ILE A 103 7.87 -8.63 7.38
CA ILE A 103 6.79 -8.08 6.57
C ILE A 103 6.51 -6.62 6.97
N PHE A 104 6.43 -5.75 5.96
CA PHE A 104 6.13 -4.34 6.08
C PHE A 104 4.87 -4.01 5.28
N SER A 105 3.97 -3.20 5.84
CA SER A 105 2.81 -2.71 5.10
C SER A 105 3.24 -1.50 4.26
N GLY A 106 3.38 -1.65 2.94
CA GLY A 106 3.52 -0.51 2.02
C GLY A 106 4.75 -0.45 1.11
N ILE A 107 5.69 -1.40 1.20
CA ILE A 107 6.68 -1.79 0.15
C ILE A 107 7.13 -3.21 0.44
#